data_AF-A0A1Y6KV66-F1
#
_entry.id   AF-A0A1Y6KV66-F1
#
_cell.length_a   1.000
_cell.length_b   1.000
_cell.length_c   1.000
_cell.angle_alpha   90.00
_cell.angle_beta   90.00
_cell.angle_gamma   90.00
#
_symmetry.space_group_name_H-M   'P 1'
#
loop_
_entity.id
_entity.type
_entity.pdbx_description
1 polymer ?
#
loop_
_entity_poly.entity_id
_entity_poly.type
_entity_poly.pdbx_seq_one_letter_code
_entity_poly.pdbx_strand_id
1 'polypeptide(L)'
;MAYPYGAPQYSKEKGHMTKCDGCFERVAEGLMPICVDSCPLRAIEFGEISELRKKYGTNANCAPLPDSNITHPNLIIKLNPNGKPVGDTRGFLQNPREVK
;
A
#
# COMPACT_ATOMS: atom_id res chain seq x y z
N MET A 1 -0.72 -19.32 -3.95
CA MET A 1 -0.55 -17.97 -4.55
C MET A 1 0.59 -17.29 -3.80
N ALA A 2 1.69 -16.91 -4.47
CA ALA A 2 2.96 -16.58 -3.80
C ALA A 2 3.04 -15.17 -3.19
N TYR A 3 2.06 -14.29 -3.46
CA TYR A 3 2.08 -12.89 -3.01
C TYR A 3 0.95 -12.62 -2.01
N PRO A 4 1.26 -12.30 -0.74
CA PRO A 4 0.26 -12.31 0.34
C PRO A 4 -0.65 -11.07 0.34
N TYR A 5 -0.29 -10.00 -0.40
CA TYR A 5 -1.08 -8.76 -0.46
C TYR A 5 -2.01 -8.66 -1.67
N GLY A 6 -2.04 -9.67 -2.55
CA GLY A 6 -2.90 -9.65 -3.74
C GLY A 6 -2.62 -8.50 -4.74
N ALA A 7 -1.45 -7.85 -4.71
CA ALA A 7 -1.18 -6.70 -5.58
C ALA A 7 -1.05 -7.05 -7.09
N PRO A 8 -0.47 -8.19 -7.50
CA PRO A 8 -0.47 -8.57 -8.91
C PRO A 8 -1.87 -8.98 -9.38
N GLN A 9 -2.34 -8.34 -10.45
CA GLN A 9 -3.64 -8.59 -11.07
C GLN A 9 -3.48 -8.88 -12.56
N TYR A 10 -4.22 -9.86 -13.08
CA TYR A 10 -4.13 -10.24 -14.49
C TYR A 10 -4.78 -9.19 -15.38
N SER A 11 -4.04 -8.68 -16.36
CA SER A 11 -4.58 -7.81 -17.41
C SER A 11 -4.92 -8.66 -18.64
N LYS A 12 -6.21 -8.81 -18.94
CA LYS A 12 -6.68 -9.52 -20.15
C LYS A 12 -6.19 -8.83 -21.44
N GLU A 13 -6.15 -7.51 -21.45
CA GLU A 13 -5.70 -6.71 -22.59
C GLU A 13 -4.23 -6.94 -22.90
N LYS A 14 -3.38 -6.93 -21.86
CA LYS A 14 -1.93 -7.12 -22.04
C LYS A 14 -1.51 -8.58 -22.09
N GLY A 15 -2.39 -9.52 -21.73
CA GLY A 15 -2.11 -10.96 -21.71
C GLY A 15 -1.16 -11.42 -20.60
N HIS A 16 -0.87 -10.59 -19.61
CA HIS A 16 0.05 -10.91 -18.51
C HIS A 16 -0.35 -10.22 -17.19
N MET A 17 0.29 -10.64 -16.10
CA MET A 17 0.10 -10.05 -14.77
C MET A 17 0.68 -8.63 -14.72
N THR A 18 -0.05 -7.72 -14.10
CA THR A 18 0.34 -6.32 -13.88
C THR A 18 0.32 -6.00 -12.39
N LYS A 19 1.12 -5.02 -11.97
CA LYS A 19 1.12 -4.50 -10.59
C LYS A 19 1.54 -3.03 -10.60
N CYS A 20 1.35 -2.34 -9.48
CA CYS A 20 1.92 -1.01 -9.25
C CYS A 20 3.45 -1.03 -9.49
N ASP A 21 3.93 -0.05 -10.23
CA ASP A 21 5.33 0.18 -10.58
C ASP A 21 5.95 1.35 -9.80
N GLY A 22 5.17 2.02 -8.95
CA GLY A 22 5.61 3.20 -8.20
C GLY A 22 5.73 4.45 -9.06
N CYS A 23 5.06 4.50 -10.23
CA CYS A 23 5.21 5.57 -11.21
C CYS A 23 6.68 5.80 -11.61
N PHE A 24 7.38 4.71 -11.93
CA PHE A 24 8.82 4.71 -12.20
C PHE A 24 9.29 5.82 -13.14
N GLU A 25 8.58 6.04 -14.25
CA GLU A 25 8.90 7.07 -15.24
C GLU A 25 8.84 8.49 -14.63
N ARG A 26 7.80 8.79 -13.85
CA ARG A 26 7.66 10.08 -13.17
C ARG A 26 8.77 10.31 -12.16
N VAL A 27 9.09 9.27 -11.38
CA VAL A 27 10.15 9.34 -10.37
C VAL A 27 11.52 9.58 -11.03
N ALA A 28 11.76 8.97 -12.20
CA ALA A 28 12.99 9.21 -12.96
C ALA A 28 13.12 10.67 -13.46
N GLU A 29 12.01 11.37 -13.68
CA GLU A 29 11.96 12.80 -14.01
C GLU A 29 11.98 13.72 -12.78
N GLY A 30 12.10 13.16 -11.56
CA GLY A 30 12.08 13.93 -10.32
C GLY A 30 10.67 14.36 -9.87
N LEU A 31 9.62 13.82 -10.50
CA LEU A 31 8.24 14.05 -10.11
C LEU A 31 7.79 13.02 -9.06
N MET A 32 6.80 13.41 -8.25
CA MET A 32 6.18 12.49 -7.30
C MET A 32 5.25 11.49 -8.00
N PRO A 33 5.07 10.28 -7.43
CA PRO A 33 4.04 9.35 -7.89
C PRO A 33 2.67 10.00 -7.89
N ILE A 34 1.85 9.65 -8.89
CA ILE A 34 0.59 10.37 -9.12
C ILE A 34 -0.38 10.29 -7.94
N CYS A 35 -0.39 9.17 -7.21
CA CYS A 35 -1.22 8.99 -6.02
C CYS A 35 -0.79 9.88 -4.84
N VAL A 36 0.49 10.24 -4.76
CA VAL A 36 1.02 11.14 -3.73
C VAL A 36 0.70 12.58 -4.10
N ASP A 37 0.99 12.95 -5.35
CA ASP A 37 0.79 14.31 -5.86
C ASP A 37 -0.69 14.72 -5.87
N SER A 38 -1.58 13.78 -6.22
CA SER A 38 -3.03 14.01 -6.24
C SER A 38 -3.70 13.99 -4.87
N CYS A 39 -3.00 13.63 -3.78
CA CYS A 39 -3.63 13.47 -2.47
C CYS A 39 -4.00 14.84 -1.87
N PRO A 40 -5.29 15.22 -1.78
CA PRO A 40 -5.67 16.55 -1.31
C PRO A 40 -5.38 16.74 0.18
N LEU A 41 -5.42 15.65 0.95
CA LEU A 41 -5.19 15.64 2.39
C LEU A 41 -3.71 15.45 2.76
N ARG A 42 -2.83 15.26 1.78
CA ARG A 42 -1.39 14.98 2.00
C ARG A 42 -1.16 13.83 2.99
N ALA A 43 -2.00 12.80 2.88
CA ALA A 43 -1.97 11.63 3.77
C ALA A 43 -0.95 10.57 3.33
N ILE A 44 -0.41 10.68 2.11
CA ILE A 44 0.54 9.73 1.52
C ILE A 44 1.83 10.50 1.25
N GLU A 45 2.97 9.91 1.60
CA GLU A 45 4.31 10.43 1.34
C GLU A 45 5.15 9.33 0.69
N PHE A 46 6.05 9.70 -0.23
CA PHE A 46 6.91 8.77 -0.97
C PHE A 46 8.35 9.27 -0.92
N GLY A 47 9.30 8.35 -0.78
CA GLY A 47 10.72 8.67 -0.64
C GLY A 47 11.48 7.50 -0.02
N GLU A 48 12.71 7.80 0.40
CA GLU A 48 13.59 6.80 1.01
C GLU A 48 13.01 6.25 2.31
N ILE A 49 12.87 4.92 2.37
CA ILE A 49 12.18 4.26 3.49
C ILE A 49 12.90 4.51 4.83
N SER A 50 14.22 4.69 4.80
CA SER A 50 15.02 4.97 5.99
C SER A 50 14.68 6.34 6.60
N GLU A 51 14.43 7.34 5.77
CA GLU A 51 14.05 8.70 6.19
C GLU A 51 12.60 8.72 6.68
N LEU A 52 11.71 8.08 5.94
CA LEU A 52 10.30 7.98 6.33
C LEU A 52 10.15 7.23 7.66
N ARG A 53 10.96 6.19 7.90
CA ARG A 53 10.96 5.46 9.19
C ARG A 53 11.43 6.33 10.36
N LYS A 54 12.39 7.23 10.14
CA LYS A 54 12.81 8.21 11.16
C LYS A 54 11.70 9.21 11.48
N LYS A 55 10.94 9.62 10.46
CA LYS A 55 9.88 10.64 10.60
C LYS A 55 8.58 10.08 11.20
N TYR A 56 8.19 8.87 10.82
CA TYR A 56 6.87 8.30 11.11
C TYR A 56 6.88 7.01 11.92
N GLY A 57 8.07 6.46 12.21
CA GLY A 57 8.22 5.16 12.84
C GLY A 57 8.17 4.01 11.84
N THR A 58 8.11 2.78 12.35
CA THR A 58 8.33 1.56 11.56
C THR A 58 7.09 0.68 11.39
N ASN A 59 5.92 1.12 11.88
CA ASN A 59 4.73 0.30 11.85
C ASN A 59 4.27 0.02 10.42
N ALA A 60 4.26 -1.24 10.02
CA ALA A 60 3.72 -1.71 8.73
C ALA A 60 2.55 -2.69 8.89
N ASN A 61 2.03 -2.82 10.12
CA ASN A 61 1.01 -3.79 10.49
C ASN A 61 -0.34 -3.10 10.68
N CYS A 62 -1.36 -3.56 9.94
CA CYS A 62 -2.76 -3.23 10.15
C CYS A 62 -3.66 -4.33 9.56
N ALA A 63 -4.86 -4.54 10.10
CA ALA A 63 -5.87 -5.35 9.41
C ALA A 63 -6.45 -4.56 8.21
N PRO A 64 -6.74 -5.22 7.07
CA PRO A 64 -6.67 -6.66 6.82
C PRO A 64 -5.34 -7.13 6.18
N LEU A 65 -4.27 -6.33 6.23
CA LEU A 65 -3.00 -6.70 5.61
C LEU A 65 -2.36 -7.91 6.33
N PRO A 66 -1.58 -8.73 5.61
CA PRO A 66 -0.81 -9.81 6.22
C PRO A 66 0.32 -9.25 7.10
N ASP A 67 0.91 -10.11 7.93
CA ASP A 67 2.01 -9.73 8.81
C ASP A 67 3.23 -9.23 8.01
N SER A 68 3.73 -8.04 8.36
CA SER A 68 4.84 -7.40 7.66
C SER A 68 6.16 -8.20 7.72
N ASN A 69 6.34 -9.09 8.70
CA ASN A 69 7.54 -9.94 8.79
C ASN A 69 7.64 -10.97 7.65
N ILE A 70 6.55 -11.24 6.93
CA ILE A 70 6.55 -12.21 5.82
C ILE A 70 7.41 -11.69 4.65
N THR A 71 7.34 -10.40 4.34
CA THR A 71 8.00 -9.82 3.16
C THR A 71 8.85 -8.59 3.47
N HIS A 72 8.82 -8.08 4.70
CA HIS A 72 9.50 -6.85 5.12
C HIS A 72 9.20 -5.67 4.17
N PRO A 73 7.93 -5.27 3.99
CA PRO A 73 7.54 -4.28 3.00
C PRO A 73 8.14 -2.90 3.29
N ASN A 74 8.41 -2.13 2.24
CA ASN A 74 8.73 -0.71 2.32
C ASN A 74 7.46 0.13 2.45
N LEU A 75 6.77 -0.05 3.57
CA LEU A 75 5.50 0.60 3.89
C LEU A 75 5.50 1.05 5.35
N ILE A 76 4.90 2.21 5.61
CA ILE A 76 4.64 2.71 6.97
C ILE A 76 3.17 3.12 7.02
N ILE A 77 2.50 2.72 8.10
CA ILE A 77 1.08 2.96 8.32
C ILE A 77 0.93 3.60 9.69
N LYS A 78 0.52 4.87 9.70
CA LYS A 78 0.04 5.53 10.91
C LYS A 78 -1.43 5.17 11.11
N LEU A 79 -1.69 4.31 12.09
CA LEU A 79 -3.06 3.92 12.43
C LEU A 79 -3.82 5.10 13.06
N ASN A 80 -5.08 5.23 12.68
CA ASN A 80 -6.03 6.07 13.41
C ASN A 80 -6.49 5.33 14.69
N PRO A 81 -7.22 5.99 15.62
CA PRO A 81 -7.68 5.36 16.86
C PRO A 81 -8.55 4.09 16.67
N ASN A 82 -9.18 3.96 15.50
CA ASN A 82 -10.02 2.81 15.16
C ASN A 82 -9.26 1.70 14.41
N GLY A 83 -7.98 1.91 14.09
CA GLY A 83 -7.13 0.95 13.41
C GLY A 83 -7.01 -0.34 14.19
N LYS A 84 -7.10 -1.48 13.48
CA LYS A 84 -7.03 -2.81 14.08
C LYS A 84 -5.70 -3.50 13.76
N PRO A 85 -5.16 -4.32 14.67
CA PRO A 85 -3.92 -5.06 14.44
C PRO A 85 -4.12 -6.14 13.38
N VAL A 86 -3.02 -6.62 12.81
CA VAL A 86 -3.02 -7.76 11.87
C VAL A 86 -3.75 -8.96 12.48
N GLY A 87 -4.54 -9.65 11.67
CA GLY A 87 -5.34 -10.82 12.10
C GLY A 87 -6.72 -10.50 12.68
N ASP A 88 -7.07 -9.22 12.90
CA ASP A 88 -8.43 -8.86 13.30
C ASP A 88 -9.43 -9.10 12.14
N THR A 89 -10.42 -9.97 12.38
CA THR A 89 -11.45 -10.38 11.41
C THR A 89 -12.83 -9.76 11.70
N ARG A 90 -12.95 -8.85 12.67
CA ARG A 90 -14.23 -8.22 13.04
C ARG A 90 -14.76 -7.23 11.99
N GLY A 91 -13.90 -6.80 11.07
CA GLY A 91 -14.29 -5.93 9.97
C GLY A 91 -15.18 -6.66 8.96
N PHE A 92 -16.07 -5.92 8.30
CA PHE A 92 -16.91 -6.45 7.23
C PHE A 92 -16.90 -5.50 6.04
N LEU A 93 -17.19 -6.05 4.85
CA LEU A 93 -17.25 -5.27 3.62
C LEU A 93 -18.48 -4.36 3.63
N GLN A 94 -18.27 -3.05 3.77
CA GLN A 94 -19.38 -2.08 3.79
C GLN A 94 -19.92 -1.75 2.39
N ASN A 95 -19.08 -1.83 1.35
CA ASN A 95 -19.51 -1.59 -0.03
C ASN A 95 -19.20 -2.79 -0.94
N PRO A 96 -20.09 -3.79 -1.01
CA PRO A 96 -19.89 -4.96 -1.87
C PRO A 96 -19.78 -4.65 -3.36
N ARG A 97 -20.25 -3.48 -3.83
CA ARG A 97 -20.19 -3.13 -5.25
C ARG A 97 -18.77 -2.80 -5.73
N GLU A 98 -17.89 -2.41 -4.80
CA GLU A 98 -16.50 -2.05 -5.09
C GLU A 98 -15.55 -3.26 -5.12
N VAL A 99 -15.97 -4.38 -4.54
CA VAL A 99 -15.21 -5.63 -4.53
C VAL A 99 -15.90 -6.59 -5.49
N LYS A 100 -15.46 -6.59 -6.75
CA LYS A 100 -15.89 -7.53 -7.79
C LYS A 100 -14.91 -8.68 -7.94
#